data_AF-A0A9D6UJJ9-F1
#
_entry.id   AF-A0A9D6UJJ9-F1
#
_cell.length_a   1.000
_cell.length_b   1.000
_cell.length_c   1.000
_cell.angle_alpha   90.00
_cell.angle_beta   90.00
_cell.angle_gamma   90.00
#
_symmetry.space_group_name_H-M   'P 1'
#
loop_
_entity.id
_entity.type
_entity.pdbx_description
1 polymer ?
#
loop_
_entity_poly.entity_id
_entity_poly.type
_entity_poly.pdbx_seq_one_letter_code
_entity_poly.pdbx_strand_id
1 'polypeptide(L)'
;MREGFLYMITTIIGIFFVVNSIPALARYEFKADTTFAAPKDASDFLIDLKISGNMFNEYGFGGYLIWRLYPEKKVFIDGRSLEPDVYEEYKFIASASVMGKRSWEDILKSYNISYIVTPPLLPGGEIYPIVDKLFDSEDWVLIYSDQLSLIFLRNDPENISIIKKFAKDKIGGLNTIIIQASARATLNKTNPHYLITLGKTFFKMGRFADAEKAFEMAYQRDPNNIAIKEWLKKIREKNANKL
;
A
#
# COMPACT_ATOMS: atom_id res chain seq x y z
N MET A 1 -35.36 -42.61 -40.51
CA MET A 1 -33.89 -42.49 -40.50
C MET A 1 -33.39 -41.06 -40.27
N ARG A 2 -33.95 -40.04 -40.93
CA ARG A 2 -33.44 -38.65 -40.86
C ARG A 2 -33.62 -37.97 -39.49
N GLU A 3 -34.71 -38.23 -38.79
CA GLU A 3 -34.96 -37.62 -37.46
C GLU A 3 -34.10 -38.22 -36.36
N GLY A 4 -33.93 -39.55 -36.33
CA GLY A 4 -33.04 -40.22 -35.36
C GLY A 4 -31.58 -39.76 -35.48
N PHE A 5 -31.13 -39.44 -36.71
CA PHE A 5 -29.79 -38.89 -36.94
C PHE A 5 -29.66 -37.45 -36.41
N LEU A 6 -30.71 -36.64 -36.54
CA LEU A 6 -30.73 -35.27 -36.02
C LEU A 6 -30.69 -35.25 -34.49
N TYR A 7 -31.49 -36.09 -33.83
CA TYR A 7 -31.47 -36.23 -32.38
C TYR A 7 -30.10 -36.65 -31.86
N MET A 8 -29.48 -37.65 -32.50
CA MET A 8 -28.13 -38.09 -32.15
C MET A 8 -27.08 -36.97 -32.24
N ILE A 9 -27.12 -36.14 -33.30
CA ILE A 9 -26.22 -34.98 -33.43
C ILE A 9 -26.47 -33.96 -32.31
N THR A 10 -27.72 -33.62 -32.04
CA THR A 10 -28.05 -32.64 -30.99
C THR A 10 -27.63 -33.12 -29.59
N THR A 11 -27.76 -34.42 -29.30
CA THR A 11 -27.30 -35.00 -28.04
C THR A 11 -25.77 -34.95 -27.93
N ILE A 12 -25.04 -35.29 -28.99
CA ILE A 12 -23.57 -35.23 -29.00
C ILE A 12 -23.09 -33.79 -28.79
N ILE A 13 -23.70 -32.82 -29.48
CA ILE A 13 -23.38 -31.40 -29.31
C ILE A 13 -23.69 -30.93 -27.87
N GLY A 14 -24.84 -31.31 -27.31
CA GLY A 14 -25.20 -30.98 -25.93
C GLY A 14 -24.21 -31.54 -24.91
N ILE A 15 -23.83 -32.81 -25.04
CA ILE A 15 -22.81 -33.45 -24.18
C ILE A 15 -21.46 -32.75 -24.34
N PHE A 16 -21.07 -32.40 -25.58
CA PHE A 16 -19.83 -31.67 -25.84
C PHE A 16 -19.82 -30.32 -25.13
N PHE A 17 -20.90 -29.54 -25.18
CA PHE A 17 -21.00 -28.28 -24.44
C PHE A 17 -20.92 -28.50 -22.93
N VAL A 18 -21.67 -29.46 -22.38
CA VAL A 18 -21.65 -29.75 -20.92
C VAL A 18 -20.25 -30.16 -20.45
N VAL A 19 -19.60 -31.09 -21.14
CA VAL A 19 -18.27 -31.61 -20.77
C VAL A 19 -17.17 -30.54 -20.95
N ASN A 20 -17.30 -29.61 -21.88
CA ASN A 20 -16.30 -28.55 -22.08
C ASN A 20 -16.59 -27.27 -21.26
N SER A 21 -17.83 -27.03 -20.85
CA SER A 21 -18.21 -25.89 -20.00
C SER A 21 -18.01 -26.17 -18.49
N ILE A 22 -18.16 -27.41 -18.03
CA ILE A 22 -17.94 -27.77 -16.62
C ILE A 22 -16.49 -27.53 -16.17
N PRO A 23 -15.43 -27.87 -16.92
CA PRO A 23 -14.05 -27.57 -16.55
C PRO A 23 -13.72 -26.08 -16.53
N ALA A 24 -14.50 -25.23 -17.19
CA ALA A 24 -14.37 -23.78 -17.12
C ALA A 24 -15.04 -23.22 -15.85
N LEU A 25 -16.15 -23.82 -15.41
CA LEU A 25 -16.85 -23.47 -14.16
C LEU A 25 -16.20 -24.07 -12.90
N ALA A 26 -15.56 -25.24 -13.03
CA ALA A 26 -14.93 -25.98 -11.92
C ALA A 26 -13.52 -25.47 -11.56
N ARG A 27 -12.99 -24.43 -12.23
CA ARG A 27 -11.67 -23.83 -11.95
C ARG A 27 -11.69 -22.70 -10.92
N TYR A 28 -12.78 -22.56 -10.16
CA TYR A 28 -12.77 -21.71 -8.97
C TYR A 28 -12.22 -22.50 -7.79
N GLU A 29 -10.90 -22.46 -7.61
CA GLU A 29 -10.25 -22.97 -6.41
C GLU A 29 -10.17 -21.85 -5.38
N PHE A 30 -10.75 -22.04 -4.19
CA PHE A 30 -10.46 -21.20 -3.04
C PHE A 30 -8.99 -21.41 -2.66
N LYS A 31 -8.14 -20.46 -3.02
CA LYS A 31 -6.73 -20.44 -2.63
C LYS A 31 -6.54 -19.47 -1.49
N ALA A 32 -5.60 -19.79 -0.60
CA ALA A 32 -5.11 -18.82 0.36
C ALA A 32 -4.59 -17.61 -0.41
N ASP A 33 -5.02 -16.42 0.00
CA ASP A 33 -4.58 -15.20 -0.63
C ASP A 33 -3.09 -14.95 -0.29
N THR A 34 -2.23 -15.09 -1.28
CA THR A 34 -0.79 -14.84 -1.16
C THR A 34 -0.41 -13.40 -1.51
N THR A 35 -1.39 -12.51 -1.75
CA THR A 35 -1.16 -11.14 -2.23
C THR A 35 -1.03 -10.10 -1.12
N PHE A 36 -0.89 -10.54 0.14
CA PHE A 36 -0.88 -9.65 1.30
C PHE A 36 -2.16 -8.79 1.38
N ALA A 37 -3.33 -9.41 1.27
CA ALA A 37 -4.59 -8.66 1.27
C ALA A 37 -5.02 -8.10 2.63
N ALA A 38 -4.37 -8.52 3.72
CA ALA A 38 -4.72 -8.09 5.08
C ALA A 38 -3.47 -7.89 5.95
N PRO A 39 -3.49 -6.93 6.90
CA PRO A 39 -2.37 -6.60 7.78
C PRO A 39 -2.23 -7.59 8.94
N LYS A 40 -2.15 -8.89 8.64
CA LYS A 40 -2.09 -9.95 9.67
C LYS A 40 -0.89 -9.77 10.61
N ASP A 41 0.33 -9.73 10.06
CA ASP A 41 1.53 -9.73 10.88
C ASP A 41 1.73 -8.39 11.60
N ALA A 42 1.31 -7.28 10.99
CA ALA A 42 1.18 -5.98 11.65
C ALA A 42 0.18 -6.02 12.82
N SER A 43 -0.95 -6.72 12.67
CA SER A 43 -1.93 -6.88 13.76
C SER A 43 -1.38 -7.76 14.88
N ASP A 44 -0.69 -8.86 14.55
CA ASP A 44 -0.04 -9.73 15.52
C ASP A 44 1.03 -8.97 16.32
N PHE A 45 1.79 -8.10 15.65
CA PHE A 45 2.72 -7.20 16.32
C PHE A 45 2.02 -6.22 17.28
N LEU A 46 0.82 -5.74 16.96
CA LEU A 46 0.08 -4.80 17.79
C LEU A 46 -0.65 -5.45 18.97
N ILE A 47 -0.93 -6.75 18.94
CA ILE A 47 -1.90 -7.39 19.85
C ILE A 47 -1.57 -7.12 21.33
N ASP A 48 -0.33 -7.36 21.73
CA ASP A 48 0.13 -7.23 23.13
C ASP A 48 0.75 -5.86 23.44
N LEU A 49 0.91 -5.00 22.43
CA LEU A 49 1.48 -3.67 22.62
C LEU A 49 0.44 -2.74 23.26
N LYS A 50 0.79 -2.21 24.43
CA LYS A 50 0.00 -1.22 25.16
C LYS A 50 0.48 0.18 24.79
N ILE A 51 0.02 0.67 23.64
CA ILE A 51 0.29 2.03 23.16
C ILE A 51 -0.70 2.99 23.82
N SER A 52 -0.22 4.08 24.41
CA SER A 52 -1.07 5.17 24.87
C SER A 52 -1.53 6.00 23.67
N GLY A 53 -2.82 6.30 23.58
CA GLY A 53 -3.46 7.00 22.47
C GLY A 53 -4.12 6.07 21.43
N ASN A 54 -4.61 6.67 20.34
CA ASN A 54 -5.47 6.02 19.37
C ASN A 54 -4.73 5.68 18.06
N MET A 55 -5.26 4.67 17.36
CA MET A 55 -4.78 4.25 16.04
C MET A 55 -5.42 5.11 14.95
N PHE A 56 -4.63 5.51 13.95
CA PHE A 56 -5.13 5.78 12.62
C PHE A 56 -4.76 4.61 11.70
N ASN A 57 -5.71 4.11 10.93
CA ASN A 57 -5.49 3.03 9.97
C ASN A 57 -5.85 3.46 8.56
N GLU A 58 -5.18 2.87 7.58
CA GLU A 58 -5.64 2.94 6.19
C GLU A 58 -7.02 2.28 6.05
N TYR A 59 -7.86 2.84 5.18
CA TYR A 59 -9.25 2.47 4.99
C TYR A 59 -9.48 0.98 4.72
N GLY A 60 -8.73 0.40 3.78
CA GLY A 60 -8.81 -1.00 3.41
C GLY A 60 -8.40 -1.96 4.54
N PHE A 61 -7.60 -1.50 5.50
CA PHE A 61 -7.22 -2.30 6.66
C PHE A 61 -8.30 -2.36 7.75
N GLY A 62 -9.29 -1.46 7.73
CA GLY A 62 -10.25 -1.25 8.82
C GLY A 62 -10.99 -2.52 9.23
N GLY A 63 -11.58 -3.24 8.27
CA GLY A 63 -12.36 -4.45 8.56
C GLY A 63 -11.55 -5.55 9.25
N TYR A 64 -10.31 -5.78 8.80
CA TYR A 64 -9.44 -6.79 9.39
C TYR A 64 -8.94 -6.38 10.79
N LEU A 65 -8.55 -5.11 10.95
CA LEU A 65 -8.08 -4.60 12.24
C LEU A 65 -9.18 -4.64 13.30
N ILE A 66 -10.44 -4.34 12.95
CA ILE A 66 -11.60 -4.52 13.84
C ILE A 66 -11.68 -5.99 14.28
N TRP A 67 -11.68 -6.93 13.34
CA TRP A 67 -11.81 -8.36 13.65
C TRP A 67 -10.69 -8.88 14.55
N ARG A 68 -9.46 -8.39 14.37
CA ARG A 68 -8.26 -8.91 15.06
C ARG A 68 -7.95 -8.23 16.40
N LEU A 69 -8.27 -6.94 16.54
CA LEU A 69 -7.77 -6.12 17.65
C LEU A 69 -8.86 -5.53 18.56
N TYR A 70 -10.14 -5.70 18.22
CA TYR A 70 -11.25 -5.27 19.08
C TYR A 70 -11.45 -6.25 20.27
N PRO A 71 -11.79 -5.76 21.47
CA PRO A 71 -12.09 -4.37 21.85
C PRO A 71 -10.90 -3.48 22.21
N GLU A 72 -9.70 -4.04 22.34
CA GLU A 72 -8.56 -3.37 22.95
C GLU A 72 -8.01 -2.21 22.11
N LYS A 73 -8.08 -2.30 20.77
CA LYS A 73 -7.62 -1.26 19.84
C LYS A 73 -8.72 -0.95 18.83
N LYS A 74 -9.23 0.28 18.88
CA LYS A 74 -10.26 0.77 17.97
C LYS A 74 -9.63 1.35 16.71
N VAL A 75 -10.27 1.12 15.57
CA VAL A 75 -9.90 1.72 14.29
C VAL A 75 -10.36 3.18 14.22
N PHE A 76 -9.65 3.99 13.42
CA PHE A 76 -10.10 5.33 13.07
C PHE A 76 -11.23 5.28 12.04
N ILE A 77 -11.07 4.43 11.02
CA ILE A 77 -12.03 4.27 9.93
C ILE A 77 -12.34 2.79 9.67
N ASP A 78 -13.62 2.49 9.55
CA ASP A 78 -14.16 1.19 9.13
C ASP A 78 -14.40 1.20 7.62
N GLY A 79 -14.10 0.08 6.94
CA GLY A 79 -14.32 -0.12 5.50
C GLY A 79 -15.76 0.01 5.02
N ARG A 80 -16.73 0.22 5.91
CA ARG A 80 -18.13 0.55 5.60
C ARG A 80 -18.39 2.05 5.43
N SER A 81 -17.51 2.92 5.95
CA SER A 81 -17.64 4.38 5.90
C SER A 81 -19.05 4.90 6.23
N LEU A 82 -19.59 4.50 7.38
CA LEU A 82 -20.97 4.87 7.77
C LEU A 82 -21.11 6.37 8.11
N GLU A 83 -20.02 7.02 8.50
CA GLU A 83 -19.99 8.45 8.89
C GLU A 83 -19.22 9.28 7.84
N PRO A 84 -19.91 10.11 7.03
CA PRO A 84 -19.28 10.90 5.97
C PRO A 84 -18.21 11.87 6.46
N ASP A 85 -18.44 12.53 7.59
CA ASP A 85 -17.50 13.53 8.14
C ASP A 85 -16.16 12.88 8.52
N VAL A 86 -16.20 11.69 9.13
CA VAL A 86 -14.99 10.92 9.47
C VAL A 86 -14.28 10.45 8.20
N TYR A 87 -15.01 10.10 7.14
CA TYR A 87 -14.40 9.73 5.87
C TYR A 87 -13.71 10.92 5.18
N GLU A 88 -14.28 12.13 5.27
CA GLU A 88 -13.59 13.35 4.82
C GLU A 88 -12.31 13.58 5.63
N GLU A 89 -12.36 13.51 6.96
CA GLU A 89 -11.18 13.66 7.82
C GLU A 89 -10.11 12.59 7.54
N TYR A 90 -10.52 11.35 7.25
CA TYR A 90 -9.63 10.30 6.78
C TYR A 90 -8.88 10.72 5.52
N LYS A 91 -9.58 11.25 4.51
CA LYS A 91 -8.94 11.70 3.26
C LYS A 91 -7.96 12.84 3.50
N PHE A 92 -8.28 13.76 4.40
CA PHE A 92 -7.38 14.85 4.78
C PHE A 92 -6.10 14.31 5.40
N ILE A 93 -6.22 13.35 6.33
CA ILE A 93 -5.07 12.67 6.93
C ILE A 93 -4.27 11.89 5.88
N ALA A 94 -4.92 11.00 5.12
CA ALA A 94 -4.25 10.13 4.16
C ALA A 94 -3.52 10.91 3.03
N SER A 95 -4.06 12.07 2.64
CA SER A 95 -3.45 12.98 1.67
C SER A 95 -2.44 13.97 2.27
N ALA A 96 -2.23 13.93 3.60
CA ALA A 96 -1.44 14.91 4.34
C ALA A 96 -1.82 16.35 3.97
N SER A 97 -3.13 16.61 3.84
CA SER A 97 -3.64 17.90 3.39
C SER A 97 -3.39 18.97 4.44
N VAL A 98 -2.86 20.10 4.00
CA VAL A 98 -2.77 21.35 4.77
C VAL A 98 -3.82 22.37 4.30
N MET A 99 -4.62 22.01 3.29
CA MET A 99 -5.64 22.88 2.72
C MET A 99 -7.00 22.51 3.29
N GLY A 100 -7.58 23.41 4.10
CA GLY A 100 -8.93 23.29 4.63
C GLY A 100 -9.08 23.97 5.99
N LYS A 101 -10.18 23.69 6.69
CA LYS A 101 -10.46 24.29 8.02
C LYS A 101 -9.50 23.79 9.11
N ARG A 102 -8.93 22.60 8.94
CA ARG A 102 -7.99 21.94 9.86
C ARG A 102 -6.92 21.24 9.03
N SER A 103 -5.67 21.27 9.47
CA SER A 103 -4.61 20.47 8.84
C SER A 103 -4.74 19.00 9.23
N TRP A 104 -4.06 18.09 8.53
CA TRP A 104 -4.01 16.69 8.92
C TRP A 104 -3.46 16.50 10.35
N GLU A 105 -2.43 17.27 10.74
CA GLU A 105 -1.87 17.23 12.10
C GLU A 105 -2.88 17.66 13.16
N ASP A 106 -3.70 18.70 12.86
CA ASP A 106 -4.77 19.13 13.77
C ASP A 106 -5.78 18.02 14.01
N ILE A 107 -6.14 17.27 12.96
CA ILE A 107 -7.07 16.14 13.06
C ILE A 107 -6.44 15.01 13.88
N LEU A 108 -5.19 14.64 13.60
CA LEU A 108 -4.46 13.65 14.41
C LEU A 108 -4.43 14.03 15.89
N LYS A 109 -4.23 15.31 16.20
CA LYS A 109 -4.24 15.82 17.57
C LYS A 109 -5.63 15.71 18.22
N SER A 110 -6.72 16.08 17.55
CA SER A 110 -8.06 15.99 18.17
C SER A 110 -8.50 14.57 18.49
N TYR A 111 -8.08 13.60 17.67
CA TYR A 111 -8.38 12.20 17.92
C TYR A 111 -7.35 11.52 18.82
N ASN A 112 -6.36 12.26 19.35
CA ASN A 112 -5.24 11.72 20.10
C ASN A 112 -4.57 10.52 19.39
N ILE A 113 -4.30 10.66 18.09
CA ILE A 113 -3.67 9.61 17.29
C ILE A 113 -2.19 9.52 17.61
N SER A 114 -1.77 8.41 18.23
CA SER A 114 -0.37 8.18 18.57
C SER A 114 0.31 7.17 17.65
N TYR A 115 -0.43 6.37 16.87
CA TYR A 115 0.18 5.45 15.92
C TYR A 115 -0.64 5.30 14.64
N ILE A 116 0.07 5.05 13.54
CA ILE A 116 -0.47 5.01 12.18
C ILE A 116 -0.14 3.64 11.57
N VAL A 117 -1.15 2.94 11.06
CA VAL A 117 -1.02 1.63 10.39
C VAL A 117 -1.46 1.76 8.94
N THR A 118 -0.53 1.63 8.00
CA THR A 118 -0.81 1.91 6.58
C THR A 118 0.05 1.06 5.66
N PRO A 119 -0.43 0.68 4.47
CA PRO A 119 0.46 0.30 3.39
C PRO A 119 1.30 1.51 2.93
N PRO A 120 2.46 1.27 2.32
CA PRO A 120 3.27 2.35 1.77
C PRO A 120 2.67 2.98 0.51
N LEU A 121 2.01 2.17 -0.33
CA LEU A 121 1.62 2.55 -1.69
C LEU A 121 0.11 2.55 -1.88
N LEU A 122 -0.39 3.61 -2.51
CA LEU A 122 -1.72 3.65 -3.11
C LEU A 122 -1.86 2.54 -4.17
N PRO A 123 -3.09 2.07 -4.47
CA PRO A 123 -3.31 1.08 -5.52
C PRO A 123 -2.69 1.48 -6.86
N GLY A 124 -2.73 2.79 -7.18
CA GLY A 124 -2.14 3.35 -8.40
C GLY A 124 -0.61 3.30 -8.48
N GLY A 125 0.09 3.08 -7.36
CA GLY A 125 1.53 2.90 -7.30
C GLY A 125 2.34 4.05 -6.71
N GLU A 126 1.72 5.21 -6.50
CA GLU A 126 2.33 6.31 -5.76
C GLU A 126 2.40 6.00 -4.26
N ILE A 127 3.37 6.60 -3.58
CA ILE A 127 3.47 6.55 -2.11
C ILE A 127 2.27 7.30 -1.53
N TYR A 128 1.67 6.77 -0.46
CA TYR A 128 0.65 7.53 0.28
C TYR A 128 1.25 8.86 0.76
N PRO A 129 0.63 10.01 0.52
CA PRO A 129 1.21 11.30 0.90
C PRO A 129 1.55 11.41 2.40
N ILE A 130 0.72 10.83 3.27
CA ILE A 130 1.04 10.74 4.70
C ILE A 130 2.32 9.94 4.97
N VAL A 131 2.54 8.85 4.25
CA VAL A 131 3.75 8.02 4.41
C VAL A 131 5.01 8.84 4.10
N ASP A 132 4.99 9.66 3.04
CA ASP A 132 6.10 10.57 2.73
C ASP A 132 6.38 11.54 3.89
N LYS A 133 5.34 12.15 4.47
CA LYS A 133 5.49 13.05 5.64
C LYS A 133 6.04 12.32 6.86
N LEU A 134 5.60 11.10 7.13
CA LEU A 134 6.09 10.30 8.26
C LEU A 134 7.55 9.90 8.08
N PHE A 135 7.99 9.62 6.85
CA PHE A 135 9.40 9.36 6.57
C PHE A 135 10.29 10.60 6.79
N ASP A 136 9.77 11.80 6.56
CA ASP A 136 10.53 13.05 6.72
C ASP A 136 10.44 13.68 8.12
N SER A 137 9.50 13.24 8.96
CA SER A 137 9.27 13.79 10.31
C SER A 137 10.11 13.09 11.39
N GLU A 138 10.71 13.84 12.30
CA GLU A 138 11.36 13.31 13.51
C GLU A 138 10.37 12.96 14.63
N ASP A 139 9.15 13.48 14.55
CA ASP A 139 8.07 13.23 15.52
C ASP A 139 7.45 11.84 15.34
N TRP A 140 7.74 11.15 14.23
CA TRP A 140 7.18 9.83 13.92
C TRP A 140 8.28 8.80 13.70
N VAL A 141 8.30 7.80 14.59
CA VAL A 141 9.28 6.71 14.59
C VAL A 141 8.66 5.48 13.93
N LEU A 142 9.35 4.92 12.94
CA LEU A 142 8.98 3.61 12.39
C LEU A 142 9.25 2.53 13.44
N ILE A 143 8.23 1.78 13.85
CA ILE A 143 8.37 0.68 14.83
C ILE A 143 8.13 -0.70 14.21
N TYR A 144 7.49 -0.74 13.04
CA TYR A 144 7.20 -1.99 12.34
C TYR A 144 7.17 -1.78 10.83
N SER A 145 7.63 -2.79 10.11
CA SER A 145 7.51 -2.90 8.66
C SER A 145 7.56 -4.36 8.26
N ASP A 146 6.61 -4.80 7.45
CA ASP A 146 6.63 -6.10 6.76
C ASP A 146 6.48 -5.89 5.24
N GLN A 147 6.04 -6.89 4.46
CA GLN A 147 5.88 -6.73 3.02
C GLN A 147 4.64 -5.93 2.61
N LEU A 148 3.71 -5.65 3.54
CA LEU A 148 2.42 -4.99 3.31
C LEU A 148 2.30 -3.65 4.03
N SER A 149 2.70 -3.60 5.29
CA SER A 149 2.29 -2.64 6.29
C SER A 149 3.49 -1.95 6.92
N LEU A 150 3.30 -0.67 7.20
CA LEU A 150 4.16 0.16 8.02
C LEU A 150 3.40 0.56 9.28
N ILE A 151 4.09 0.60 10.42
CA ILE A 151 3.56 1.20 11.65
C ILE A 151 4.50 2.28 12.13
N PHE A 152 3.99 3.50 12.19
CA PHE A 152 4.66 4.64 12.80
C PHE A 152 4.05 4.95 14.16
N LEU A 153 4.90 5.28 15.12
CA LEU A 153 4.52 5.67 16.47
C LEU A 153 5.03 7.09 16.73
N ARG A 154 4.16 7.94 17.25
CA ARG A 154 4.47 9.32 17.63
C ARG A 154 5.48 9.32 18.77
N ASN A 155 6.48 10.20 18.67
CA ASN A 155 7.60 10.30 19.60
C ASN A 155 7.21 11.03 20.88
N ASP A 156 6.31 10.42 21.66
CA ASP A 156 5.83 10.97 22.92
C ASP A 156 6.47 10.28 24.13
N PRO A 157 6.61 11.00 25.26
CA PRO A 157 7.08 10.42 26.53
C PRO A 157 6.29 9.19 26.98
N GLU A 158 4.97 9.16 26.74
CA GLU A 158 4.09 8.06 27.15
C GLU A 158 4.43 6.73 26.47
N ASN A 159 5.00 6.78 25.26
CA ASN A 159 5.28 5.61 24.43
C ASN A 159 6.79 5.34 24.28
N ILE A 160 7.63 6.03 25.05
CA ILE A 160 9.10 5.98 24.91
C ILE A 160 9.68 4.57 25.13
N SER A 161 9.06 3.75 25.98
CA SER A 161 9.48 2.37 26.23
C SER A 161 9.30 1.48 25.00
N ILE A 162 8.22 1.69 24.24
CA ILE A 162 7.93 0.98 22.99
C ILE A 162 8.91 1.43 21.91
N ILE A 163 9.15 2.75 21.80
CA ILE A 163 10.13 3.32 20.86
C ILE A 163 11.52 2.73 21.12
N LYS A 164 12.00 2.75 22.35
CA LYS A 164 13.33 2.17 22.70
C LYS A 164 13.46 0.70 22.33
N LYS A 165 12.36 -0.07 22.37
CA LYS A 165 12.37 -1.50 22.08
C LYS A 165 12.25 -1.83 20.59
N PHE A 166 11.48 -1.03 19.84
CA PHE A 166 11.06 -1.39 18.49
C PHE A 166 11.43 -0.39 17.41
N ALA A 167 12.05 0.75 17.73
CA ALA A 167 12.47 1.72 16.73
C ALA A 167 13.32 1.04 15.64
N LYS A 168 12.92 1.27 14.40
CA LYS A 168 13.58 0.80 13.19
C LYS A 168 14.13 1.99 12.43
N ASP A 169 15.25 1.76 11.76
CA ASP A 169 15.72 2.70 10.77
C ASP A 169 14.72 2.79 9.62
N LYS A 170 14.45 4.02 9.18
CA LYS A 170 13.52 4.34 8.10
C LYS A 170 13.95 3.71 6.76
N ILE A 171 15.24 3.39 6.59
CA ILE A 171 15.72 2.59 5.44
C ILE A 171 14.98 1.24 5.34
N GLY A 172 14.66 0.60 6.46
CA GLY A 172 13.87 -0.64 6.47
C GLY A 172 12.47 -0.47 5.88
N GLY A 173 11.82 0.66 6.18
CA GLY A 173 10.54 1.03 5.58
C GLY A 173 10.64 1.33 4.07
N LEU A 174 11.73 1.96 3.62
CA LEU A 174 11.98 2.19 2.19
C LEU A 174 12.17 0.88 1.42
N ASN A 175 12.76 -0.15 2.03
CA ASN A 175 12.85 -1.48 1.42
C ASN A 175 11.47 -2.11 1.21
N THR A 176 10.51 -1.86 2.10
CA THR A 176 9.13 -2.31 1.93
C THR A 176 8.48 -1.68 0.71
N ILE A 177 8.70 -0.36 0.50
CA ILE A 177 8.27 0.34 -0.71
C ILE A 177 8.87 -0.31 -1.97
N ILE A 178 10.18 -0.60 -1.94
CA ILE A 178 10.86 -1.24 -3.08
C ILE A 178 10.26 -2.60 -3.42
N ILE A 179 10.03 -3.44 -2.41
CA ILE A 179 9.44 -4.78 -2.60
C ILE A 179 8.04 -4.67 -3.23
N GLN A 180 7.17 -3.83 -2.67
CA GLN A 180 5.81 -3.68 -3.20
C GLN A 180 5.78 -3.09 -4.61
N ALA A 181 6.52 -2.01 -4.83
CA ALA A 181 6.56 -1.35 -6.13
C ALA A 181 7.14 -2.30 -7.21
N SER A 182 8.19 -3.06 -6.88
CA SER A 182 8.77 -4.05 -7.79
C SER A 182 7.79 -5.16 -8.14
N ALA A 183 7.12 -5.74 -7.13
CA ALA A 183 6.15 -6.80 -7.34
C ALA A 183 4.97 -6.32 -8.21
N ARG A 184 4.41 -5.14 -7.90
CA ARG A 184 3.30 -4.55 -8.67
C ARG A 184 3.72 -4.13 -10.08
N ALA A 185 4.94 -3.63 -10.28
CA ALA A 185 5.47 -3.31 -11.60
C ALA A 185 5.63 -4.55 -12.50
N THR A 186 5.92 -5.72 -11.93
CA THR A 186 6.00 -6.99 -12.67
C THR A 186 4.63 -7.51 -13.06
N LEU A 187 3.64 -7.38 -12.17
CA LEU A 187 2.25 -7.79 -12.43
C LEU A 187 1.55 -6.87 -13.43
N ASN A 188 1.74 -5.56 -13.31
CA ASN A 188 1.18 -4.56 -14.20
C ASN A 188 2.30 -3.91 -15.04
N LYS A 189 2.51 -4.45 -16.24
CA LYS A 189 3.60 -4.04 -17.14
C LYS A 189 3.33 -2.73 -17.89
N THR A 190 2.11 -2.20 -17.85
CA THR A 190 1.73 -0.96 -18.55
C THR A 190 1.76 0.25 -17.63
N ASN A 191 1.51 0.09 -16.33
CA ASN A 191 1.52 1.21 -15.39
C ASN A 191 2.96 1.72 -15.12
N PRO A 192 3.29 3.00 -15.42
CA PRO A 192 4.61 3.56 -15.15
C PRO A 192 4.82 3.93 -13.67
N HIS A 193 3.75 4.18 -12.90
CA HIS A 193 3.81 4.78 -11.56
C HIS A 193 4.59 3.94 -10.55
N TYR A 194 4.47 2.60 -10.60
CA TYR A 194 5.29 1.74 -9.74
C TYR A 194 6.79 1.93 -9.97
N LEU A 195 7.22 2.13 -11.22
CA LEU A 195 8.62 2.37 -11.56
C LEU A 195 9.07 3.80 -11.23
N ILE A 196 8.18 4.78 -11.38
CA ILE A 196 8.39 6.15 -10.90
C ILE A 196 8.65 6.15 -9.40
N THR A 197 7.82 5.43 -8.64
CA THR A 197 7.98 5.27 -7.19
C THR A 197 9.32 4.62 -6.84
N LEU A 198 9.70 3.52 -7.52
CA LEU A 198 11.04 2.93 -7.34
C LEU A 198 12.16 3.95 -7.58
N GLY A 199 12.08 4.72 -8.66
CA GLY A 199 13.05 5.76 -8.98
C GLY A 199 13.17 6.79 -7.87
N LYS A 200 12.04 7.33 -7.39
CA LYS A 200 11.99 8.30 -6.29
C LYS A 200 12.56 7.70 -5.00
N THR A 201 12.22 6.45 -4.67
CA THR A 201 12.71 5.76 -3.46
C THR A 201 14.22 5.52 -3.51
N PHE A 202 14.76 5.00 -4.62
CA PHE A 202 16.20 4.82 -4.79
C PHE A 202 16.95 6.15 -4.74
N PHE A 203 16.38 7.22 -5.32
CA PHE A 203 16.95 8.55 -5.24
C PHE A 203 17.05 9.04 -3.80
N LYS A 204 15.99 8.87 -2.99
CA LYS A 204 15.97 9.21 -1.56
C LYS A 204 17.03 8.44 -0.76
N MET A 205 17.31 7.19 -1.14
CA MET A 205 18.36 6.36 -0.56
C MET A 205 19.78 6.68 -1.07
N GLY A 206 19.95 7.65 -1.98
CA GLY A 206 21.23 7.97 -2.61
C GLY A 206 21.71 6.94 -3.64
N ARG A 207 20.87 5.96 -4.01
CA ARG A 207 21.15 4.92 -5.01
C ARG A 207 20.87 5.42 -6.42
N PHE A 208 21.63 6.41 -6.87
CA PHE A 208 21.33 7.14 -8.11
C PHE A 208 21.33 6.28 -9.38
N ALA A 209 22.21 5.27 -9.47
CA ALA A 209 22.23 4.35 -10.61
C ALA A 209 20.97 3.47 -10.70
N ASP A 210 20.47 3.01 -9.55
CA ASP A 210 19.21 2.24 -9.50
C ASP A 210 18.00 3.13 -9.76
N ALA A 211 18.06 4.39 -9.28
CA ALA A 211 17.04 5.39 -9.56
C ALA A 211 16.95 5.67 -11.07
N GLU A 212 18.08 5.90 -11.74
CA GLU A 212 18.12 6.14 -13.20
C GLU A 212 17.50 4.97 -13.96
N LYS A 213 17.90 3.73 -13.68
CA LYS A 213 17.33 2.53 -14.31
C LYS A 213 15.81 2.44 -14.13
N ALA A 214 15.32 2.70 -12.92
CA ALA A 214 13.88 2.66 -12.65
C ALA A 214 13.12 3.73 -13.46
N PHE A 215 13.65 4.96 -13.54
CA PHE A 215 13.05 6.02 -14.35
C PHE A 215 13.15 5.75 -15.85
N GLU A 216 14.22 5.13 -16.35
CA GLU A 216 14.34 4.72 -17.74
C GLU A 216 13.30 3.65 -18.08
N MET A 217 13.12 2.64 -17.22
CA MET A 217 12.06 1.66 -17.38
C MET A 217 10.66 2.31 -17.34
N ALA A 218 10.46 3.31 -16.48
CA ALA A 218 9.21 4.08 -16.43
C ALA A 218 8.98 4.85 -17.73
N TYR A 219 10.03 5.47 -18.28
CA TYR A 219 10.00 6.20 -19.54
C TYR A 219 9.62 5.30 -20.71
N GLN A 220 10.08 4.05 -20.73
CA GLN A 220 9.66 3.08 -21.76
C GLN A 220 8.16 2.76 -21.71
N ARG A 221 7.52 2.89 -20.54
CA ARG A 221 6.07 2.67 -20.38
C ARG A 221 5.25 3.91 -20.73
N ASP A 222 5.77 5.10 -20.44
CA ASP A 222 5.12 6.37 -20.75
C ASP A 222 6.14 7.45 -21.19
N PRO A 223 6.52 7.49 -22.49
CA PRO A 223 7.50 8.45 -23.00
C PRO A 223 7.02 9.90 -22.99
N ASN A 224 5.71 10.14 -22.84
CA ASN A 224 5.13 11.48 -22.85
C ASN A 224 5.07 12.11 -21.45
N ASN A 225 5.34 11.32 -20.40
CA ASN A 225 5.34 11.80 -19.04
C ASN A 225 6.43 12.84 -18.77
N ILE A 226 6.01 14.07 -18.44
CA ILE A 226 6.92 15.18 -18.18
C ILE A 226 7.73 14.92 -16.90
N ALA A 227 7.09 14.40 -15.84
CA ALA A 227 7.75 14.17 -14.55
C ALA A 227 8.91 13.17 -14.68
N ILE A 228 8.75 12.10 -15.48
CA ILE A 228 9.82 11.12 -15.71
C ILE A 228 11.05 11.79 -16.35
N LYS A 229 10.82 12.64 -17.36
CA LYS A 229 11.89 13.37 -18.06
C LYS A 229 12.65 14.30 -17.12
N GLU A 230 11.93 15.01 -16.25
CA GLU A 230 12.52 15.89 -15.24
C GLU A 230 13.38 15.11 -14.24
N TRP A 231 12.91 13.96 -13.76
CA TRP A 231 13.68 13.10 -12.86
C TRP A 231 14.95 12.55 -13.50
N LEU A 232 14.88 12.07 -14.75
CA LEU A 232 16.05 11.61 -15.49
C LEU A 232 17.09 12.73 -15.66
N LYS A 233 16.63 13.94 -16.02
CA LYS A 233 17.51 15.12 -16.12
C LYS A 233 18.21 15.39 -14.78
N LYS A 234 17.43 15.46 -13.69
CA LYS A 234 17.94 15.73 -12.34
C LYS A 234 18.99 14.71 -11.87
N ILE A 235 18.80 13.43 -12.19
CA ILE A 235 19.75 12.37 -11.83
C ILE A 235 21.04 12.47 -12.62
N ARG A 236 20.95 12.73 -13.93
CA ARG A 236 22.12 12.88 -14.80
C ARG A 236 22.98 14.09 -14.41
N GLU A 237 22.35 15.20 -14.03
CA GLU A 237 23.06 16.37 -13.48
C GLU A 237 23.79 16.03 -12.16
N LYS A 238 23.16 15.26 -11.27
CA LYS A 238 23.77 14.78 -10.02
C LYS A 238 24.97 13.85 -10.27
N ASN A 239 24.90 12.99 -11.29
CA ASN A 239 26.00 12.08 -11.65
C ASN A 239 27.16 12.82 -12.33
N ALA A 240 26.87 13.83 -13.16
CA ALA A 240 27.90 14.66 -13.80
C ALA A 240 28.74 15.48 -12.81
N ASN A 241 28.14 15.93 -11.70
CA ASN A 241 28.82 16.68 -10.65
C ASN A 241 29.64 15.82 -9.67
N LYS A 242 29.69 14.49 -9.87
CA LYS A 242 30.49 13.54 -9.06
C LYS A 242 31.77 13.07 -9.76
N LEU A 243 31.96 13.42 -11.04
CA LEU A 243 33.18 13.21 -11.83
C LEU A 243 34.07 14.46 -11.74
#